data_AF-A0A1T5DRU8-F1
#
_entry.id   AF-A0A1T5DRU8-F1
#
_cell.length_a   1.000
_cell.length_b   1.000
_cell.length_c   1.000
_cell.angle_alpha   90.00
_cell.angle_beta   90.00
_cell.angle_gamma   90.00
#
_symmetry.space_group_name_H-M   'P 1'
#
loop_
_entity.id
_entity.type
_entity.pdbx_description
1 polymer ?
#
loop_
_entity_poly.entity_id
_entity_poly.type
_entity_poly.pdbx_seq_one_letter_code
_entity_poly.pdbx_strand_id
1 'polypeptide(L)'
;MANVKTLLDQWSVKDLEDNSSINVVVESCTELGNSGVPGIQITSMGSIVTYEPNVVEQWAYKAGKQNAEEYFLEDKSWTFHEDQYIKHFLVTGSPLKARITVKTRSSKPITKDYDLPFEV
;
A
#
# COMPACT_ATOMS: atom_id res chain seq x y z
N MET A 1 12.99 22.47 -2.10
CA MET A 1 11.93 22.68 -1.09
C MET A 1 12.05 21.53 -0.09
N ALA A 2 11.47 21.61 1.11
CA ALA A 2 11.54 20.51 2.07
C ALA A 2 10.41 19.51 1.79
N ASN A 3 10.70 18.21 1.87
CA ASN A 3 9.69 17.17 1.69
C ASN A 3 8.56 17.33 2.71
N VAL A 4 7.34 17.58 2.24
CA VAL A 4 6.15 17.67 3.09
C VAL A 4 5.50 16.30 3.12
N LYS A 5 5.48 15.71 4.32
CA LYS A 5 4.73 14.48 4.60
C LYS A 5 3.40 14.83 5.25
N THR A 6 2.31 14.42 4.62
CA THR A 6 0.95 14.59 5.12
C THR A 6 0.40 13.22 5.49
N LEU A 7 0.06 13.03 6.76
CA LEU A 7 -0.63 11.82 7.21
C LEU A 7 -2.01 11.77 6.57
N LEU A 8 -2.26 10.77 5.71
CA LEU A 8 -3.57 10.55 5.09
C LEU A 8 -4.46 9.73 6.03
N ASP A 9 -3.91 8.65 6.59
CA ASP A 9 -4.66 7.74 7.44
C ASP A 9 -3.71 6.93 8.34
N GLN A 10 -4.19 6.60 9.53
CA GLN A 10 -3.47 5.74 10.47
C GLN A 10 -4.47 4.84 11.18
N TRP A 11 -4.20 3.55 11.13
CA TRP A 11 -5.07 2.55 11.74
C TRP A 11 -4.28 1.33 12.15
N SER A 12 -4.88 0.53 13.03
CA SER A 12 -4.27 -0.69 13.52
C SER A 12 -5.28 -1.81 13.57
N VAL A 13 -4.81 -3.03 13.27
CA VAL A 13 -5.58 -4.26 13.40
C VAL A 13 -5.03 -5.01 14.59
N LYS A 14 -5.85 -5.14 15.62
CA LYS A 14 -5.49 -5.89 16.82
C LYS A 14 -5.66 -7.39 16.57
N ASP A 15 -4.68 -8.16 17.00
CA ASP A 15 -4.79 -9.60 17.16
C ASP A 15 -5.15 -9.89 18.63
N LEU A 16 -6.21 -10.67 18.84
CA LEU A 16 -6.68 -10.98 20.19
C LEU A 16 -6.02 -12.24 20.77
N GLU A 17 -5.37 -13.05 19.93
CA GLU A 17 -4.70 -14.27 20.39
C GLU A 17 -3.39 -13.95 21.09
N ASP A 18 -2.57 -13.07 20.51
CA ASP A 18 -1.27 -12.68 21.08
C ASP A 18 -1.26 -11.24 21.63
N ASN A 19 -2.40 -10.54 21.58
CA ASN A 19 -2.52 -9.13 21.97
C ASN A 19 -1.60 -8.18 21.16
N SER A 20 -1.03 -8.68 20.06
CA SER A 20 -0.21 -7.92 19.12
C SER A 20 -1.09 -7.07 18.19
N SER A 21 -0.50 -6.11 17.48
CA SER A 21 -1.25 -5.26 16.56
C SER A 21 -0.43 -4.90 15.33
N ILE A 22 -1.07 -5.02 14.17
CA ILE A 22 -0.51 -4.59 12.89
C ILE A 22 -0.91 -3.14 12.70
N ASN A 23 0.07 -2.24 12.80
CA ASN A 23 -0.12 -0.82 12.57
C ASN A 23 0.15 -0.49 11.10
N VAL A 24 -0.75 0.28 10.50
CA VAL A 24 -0.64 0.79 9.13
C VAL A 24 -0.68 2.31 9.21
N VAL A 25 0.33 2.94 8.61
CA VAL A 25 0.44 4.40 8.48
C VAL A 25 0.52 4.72 7.00
N VAL A 26 -0.36 5.59 6.54
CA VAL A 26 -0.41 6.03 5.14
C VAL A 26 -0.12 7.51 5.08
N GLU A 27 0.94 7.86 4.36
CA GLU A 27 1.45 9.22 4.25
C GLU A 27 1.52 9.62 2.78
N SER A 28 1.02 10.80 2.44
CA SER A 28 1.31 11.46 1.18
C SER A 28 2.61 12.23 1.33
N CYS A 29 3.54 12.05 0.40
CA CYS A 29 4.82 12.77 0.37
C CYS A 29 4.89 13.60 -0.90
N THR A 30 5.35 14.86 -0.80
CA THR A 30 5.58 15.70 -1.98
C THR A 30 6.84 15.32 -2.74
N GLU A 31 7.83 14.74 -2.05
CA GLU A 31 9.08 14.27 -2.63
C GLU A 31 9.36 12.83 -2.17
N LEU A 32 9.20 11.86 -3.07
CA LEU A 32 9.34 10.45 -2.78
C LEU A 32 10.18 9.74 -3.85
N GLY A 33 10.98 8.76 -3.42
CA GLY A 33 11.89 8.00 -4.29
C GLY A 33 13.13 8.78 -4.73
N ASN A 34 13.91 8.20 -5.64
CA ASN A 34 15.14 8.80 -6.15
C ASN A 34 14.89 10.02 -7.06
N SER A 35 13.70 10.08 -7.66
CA SER A 35 13.29 11.19 -8.55
C SER A 35 12.63 12.35 -7.81
N GLY A 36 12.37 12.25 -6.50
CA GLY A 36 11.80 13.35 -5.71
C GLY A 36 10.41 13.78 -6.18
N VAL A 37 9.57 12.82 -6.56
CA VAL A 37 8.23 13.06 -7.13
C VAL A 37 7.12 12.83 -6.10
N PRO A 38 5.95 13.48 -6.23
CA PRO A 38 4.85 13.25 -5.30
C PRO A 38 4.36 11.81 -5.35
N GLY A 39 4.00 11.24 -4.19
CA GLY A 39 3.48 9.89 -4.11
C GLY A 39 2.98 9.51 -2.72
N ILE A 40 2.57 8.25 -2.56
CA ILE A 40 2.05 7.72 -1.29
C ILE A 40 3.04 6.71 -0.72
N GLN A 41 3.28 6.80 0.58
CA GLN A 41 4.05 5.85 1.36
C GLN A 41 3.11 5.12 2.31
N ILE A 42 3.10 3.79 2.24
CA ILE A 42 2.40 2.95 3.21
C ILE A 42 3.44 2.23 4.06
N THR A 43 3.40 2.46 5.36
CA THR A 43 4.28 1.81 6.33
C THR A 43 3.48 0.82 7.17
N SER A 44 3.91 -0.44 7.21
CA SER A 44 3.27 -1.49 8.01
C SER A 44 4.30 -2.48 8.54
N MET A 45 4.29 -2.76 9.84
CA MET A 45 5.20 -3.72 10.50
C MET A 45 6.69 -3.55 10.12
N GLY A 46 7.15 -2.30 10.00
CA GLY A 46 8.54 -1.98 9.62
C GLY A 46 8.85 -2.12 8.12
N SER A 47 7.90 -2.61 7.32
CA SER A 47 7.96 -2.58 5.86
C SER A 47 7.39 -1.27 5.33
N ILE A 48 8.06 -0.68 4.34
CA ILE A 48 7.65 0.56 3.69
C ILE A 48 7.41 0.26 2.21
N VAL A 49 6.21 0.54 1.74
CA VAL A 49 5.82 0.39 0.33
C VAL A 49 5.56 1.78 -0.23
N THR A 50 6.36 2.15 -1.23
CA THR A 50 6.30 3.45 -1.88
C THR A 50 5.57 3.34 -3.22
N TYR A 51 4.51 4.11 -3.36
CA TYR A 51 3.76 4.29 -4.60
C TYR A 51 4.23 5.58 -5.26
N GLU A 52 5.33 5.49 -5.98
CA GLU A 52 5.90 6.57 -6.79
C GLU A 52 5.56 6.36 -8.28
N PRO A 53 5.41 7.43 -9.07
CA PRO A 53 5.04 7.38 -10.49
C PRO A 53 5.82 6.36 -11.31
N ASN A 54 7.15 6.37 -11.23
CA ASN A 54 8.01 5.49 -12.03
C ASN A 54 7.80 3.99 -11.73
N VAL A 55 7.53 3.66 -10.47
CA VAL A 55 7.33 2.28 -10.03
C VAL A 55 5.89 1.86 -10.32
N VAL A 56 4.94 2.75 -10.08
CA VAL A 56 3.51 2.53 -10.36
C VAL A 56 3.26 2.37 -11.84
N GLU A 57 3.94 3.12 -12.72
CA GLU A 57 3.85 2.96 -14.18
C GLU A 57 4.27 1.54 -14.61
N GLN A 58 5.38 1.02 -14.04
CA GLN A 58 5.81 -0.35 -14.32
C GLN A 58 4.83 -1.40 -13.81
N TRP A 59 4.23 -1.18 -12.64
CA TRP A 59 3.20 -2.06 -12.09
C TRP A 59 1.92 -2.02 -12.93
N ALA A 60 1.45 -0.83 -13.33
CA ALA A 60 0.28 -0.64 -14.18
C ALA A 60 0.50 -1.31 -15.55
N TYR A 61 1.68 -1.20 -16.13
CA TYR A 61 2.03 -1.89 -17.38
C TYR A 61 2.00 -3.42 -17.23
N LYS A 62 2.54 -3.97 -16.12
CA LYS A 62 2.49 -5.41 -15.83
C LYS A 62 1.05 -5.89 -15.59
N ALA A 63 0.24 -5.09 -14.91
CA ALA A 63 -1.17 -5.33 -14.66
C ALA A 63 -1.97 -5.36 -15.97
N GLY A 64 -1.73 -4.39 -16.86
CA GLY A 64 -2.35 -4.33 -18.18
C GLY A 64 -2.01 -5.54 -19.05
N LYS A 65 -0.76 -6.04 -18.99
CA LYS A 65 -0.39 -7.31 -19.65
C LYS A 65 -1.17 -8.51 -19.13
N GLN A 66 -1.55 -8.49 -17.86
CA GLN A 66 -2.31 -9.55 -17.21
C GLN A 66 -3.82 -9.32 -17.28
N ASN A 67 -4.27 -8.19 -17.85
CA ASN A 67 -5.66 -7.73 -17.81
C ASN A 67 -6.25 -7.77 -16.38
N ALA A 68 -5.42 -7.46 -15.38
CA ALA A 68 -5.81 -7.48 -13.97
C ALA A 68 -6.26 -6.08 -13.54
N GLU A 69 -7.45 -5.97 -12.95
CA GLU A 69 -7.96 -4.72 -12.35
C GLU A 69 -7.24 -4.38 -11.02
N GLU A 70 -6.68 -5.41 -10.37
CA GLU A 70 -5.91 -5.31 -9.14
C GLU A 70 -4.60 -6.08 -9.30
N TYR A 71 -3.50 -5.36 -9.23
CA TYR A 71 -2.17 -5.92 -9.37
C TYR A 71 -1.56 -6.19 -8.01
N PHE A 72 -1.41 -7.47 -7.67
CA PHE A 72 -0.85 -7.90 -6.39
C PHE A 72 0.66 -7.66 -6.35
N LEU A 73 1.13 -6.93 -5.34
CA LEU A 73 2.55 -6.65 -5.12
C LEU A 73 3.16 -7.74 -4.23
N GLU A 74 3.41 -8.91 -4.80
CA GLU A 74 3.94 -10.08 -4.08
C GLU A 74 5.20 -9.77 -3.25
N ASP A 75 6.20 -9.13 -3.86
CA ASP A 75 7.47 -8.75 -3.22
C ASP A 75 7.30 -7.75 -2.05
N LYS A 76 6.19 -7.00 -2.04
CA LYS A 76 5.88 -6.00 -1.01
C LYS A 76 4.86 -6.49 0.00
N SER A 77 4.33 -7.69 -0.18
CA SER A 77 3.24 -8.24 0.61
C SER A 77 3.75 -9.32 1.54
N TRP A 78 3.32 -9.27 2.80
CA TRP A 78 3.60 -10.31 3.77
C TRP A 78 2.44 -11.29 3.82
N THR A 79 2.57 -12.43 3.14
CA THR A 79 1.51 -13.45 3.00
C THR A 79 1.95 -14.84 3.46
N PHE A 80 2.97 -14.91 4.32
CA PHE A 80 3.53 -16.18 4.78
C PHE A 80 2.55 -17.04 5.59
N HIS A 81 1.58 -16.41 6.25
CA HIS A 81 0.51 -17.09 6.99
C HIS A 81 -0.86 -16.78 6.36
N GLU A 82 -1.73 -17.79 6.25
CA GLU A 82 -3.10 -17.62 5.69
C GLU A 82 -4.03 -16.86 6.65
N ASP A 83 -3.73 -16.96 7.94
CA ASP A 83 -4.52 -16.38 9.03
C ASP A 83 -4.09 -14.95 9.34
N GLN A 84 -2.86 -14.58 8.97
CA GLN A 84 -2.26 -13.28 9.27
C GLN A 84 -1.44 -12.79 8.06
N TYR A 85 -1.88 -11.69 7.45
CA TYR A 85 -1.22 -11.17 6.26
C TYR A 85 -1.39 -9.67 6.08
N ILE A 86 -0.48 -9.10 5.29
CA ILE A 86 -0.50 -7.74 4.78
C ILE A 86 -0.32 -7.85 3.27
N LYS A 87 -1.35 -7.50 2.51
CA LYS A 87 -1.33 -7.54 1.05
C LYS A 87 -1.39 -6.10 0.52
N HIS A 88 -0.48 -5.79 -0.38
CA HIS A 88 -0.45 -4.54 -1.11
C HIS A 88 -0.84 -4.80 -2.56
N PHE A 89 -1.67 -3.93 -3.10
CA PHE A 89 -2.13 -3.99 -4.48
C PHE A 89 -2.08 -2.59 -5.11
N LEU A 90 -1.86 -2.59 -6.42
CA LEU A 90 -2.16 -1.43 -7.26
C LEU A 90 -3.49 -1.69 -7.97
N VAL A 91 -4.50 -0.87 -7.71
CA VAL A 91 -5.78 -0.91 -8.43
C VAL A 91 -5.63 -0.10 -9.70
N THR A 92 -5.73 -0.77 -10.85
CA THR A 92 -5.61 -0.14 -12.17
C THR A 92 -6.96 0.40 -12.62
N GLY A 93 -7.29 1.59 -12.14
CA GLY A 93 -8.42 2.39 -12.59
C GLY A 93 -8.02 3.82 -12.92
N SER A 94 -8.99 4.66 -13.26
CA SER A 94 -8.80 6.11 -13.40
C SER A 94 -9.66 6.81 -12.35
N PRO A 95 -9.08 7.28 -11.22
CA PRO A 95 -7.66 7.32 -10.87
C PRO A 95 -7.10 5.97 -10.35
N LEU A 96 -5.77 5.82 -10.44
CA LEU A 96 -5.05 4.69 -9.85
C LEU A 96 -5.12 4.75 -8.32
N LYS A 97 -5.20 3.59 -7.67
CA LYS A 97 -5.28 3.51 -6.21
C LYS A 97 -4.28 2.55 -5.61
N ALA A 98 -3.67 2.96 -4.50
CA ALA A 98 -2.95 2.05 -3.62
C ALA A 98 -3.95 1.35 -2.70
N ARG A 99 -4.01 0.02 -2.78
CA ARG A 99 -4.86 -0.80 -1.92
C ARG A 99 -4.00 -1.58 -0.94
N ILE A 100 -4.39 -1.57 0.32
CA ILE A 100 -3.78 -2.40 1.36
C ILE A 100 -4.88 -3.21 2.06
N THR A 101 -4.64 -4.51 2.19
CA THR A 101 -5.48 -5.43 2.94
C THR A 101 -4.69 -6.03 4.08
N VAL A 102 -5.15 -5.82 5.30
CA VAL A 102 -4.53 -6.39 6.52
C VAL A 102 -5.51 -7.32 7.20
N LYS A 103 -5.03 -8.50 7.57
CA LYS A 103 -5.77 -9.48 8.36
C LYS A 103 -4.91 -9.97 9.52
N THR A 104 -5.50 -10.05 10.70
CA THR A 104 -4.94 -10.78 11.86
C THR A 104 -5.78 -12.03 12.11
N ARG A 105 -5.27 -12.97 12.93
CA ARG A 105 -5.93 -14.28 13.13
C ARG A 105 -7.33 -14.12 13.70
N SER A 106 -7.48 -13.15 14.60
CA SER A 106 -8.76 -12.88 15.27
C SER A 106 -9.66 -11.87 14.55
N SER A 107 -9.22 -11.27 13.45
CA SER A 107 -9.95 -10.18 12.78
C SER A 107 -10.34 -10.53 11.34
N LYS A 108 -11.45 -9.93 10.88
CA LYS A 108 -11.79 -9.92 9.45
C LYS A 108 -10.75 -9.10 8.67
N PRO A 109 -10.47 -9.44 7.40
CA PRO A 109 -9.58 -8.63 6.58
C PRO A 109 -10.14 -7.22 6.43
N ILE A 110 -9.31 -6.22 6.71
CA ILE A 110 -9.61 -4.81 6.53
C ILE A 110 -8.87 -4.37 5.27
N THR A 111 -9.64 -3.93 4.27
CA THR A 111 -9.11 -3.36 3.03
C THR A 111 -9.36 -1.86 3.00
N LYS A 112 -8.33 -1.09 2.64
CA LYS A 112 -8.45 0.35 2.40
C LYS A 112 -7.75 0.73 1.10
N ASP A 113 -8.38 1.68 0.41
CA ASP A 113 -7.95 2.21 -0.88
C ASP A 113 -7.58 3.68 -0.73
N TYR A 114 -6.49 4.08 -1.35
CA TYR A 114 -6.00 5.46 -1.34
C TYR A 114 -5.72 5.90 -2.77
N ASP A 115 -6.37 6.97 -3.22
CA ASP A 115 -6.16 7.53 -4.56
C ASP A 115 -4.73 8.10 -4.68
N LEU A 116 -4.04 7.74 -5.75
CA LEU A 116 -2.69 8.24 -6.00
C LEU A 116 -2.73 9.71 -6.45
N PRO A 117 -1.77 10.56 -6.02
CA PRO A 117 -1.75 11.99 -6.35
C PRO A 117 -1.23 12.29 -7.77
N PHE A 118 -1.22 11.30 -8.66
CA PHE A 118 -0.70 11.37 -10.02
C PHE A 118 -1.41 10.37 -10.94
N GLU A 119 -1.28 10.60 -12.24
CA GLU A 119 -1.73 9.72 -13.32
C GLU A 119 -0.50 9.19 -14.07
N VAL A 120 -0.56 7.95 -14.58
CA VAL A 120 0.50 7.32 -15.40
C VAL A 120 -0.08 6.76 -16.70
#